data_AF-A0A4U8W0Q6-F1
#
_entry.id   AF-A0A4U8W0Q6-F1
#
_cell.length_a   1.000
_cell.length_b   1.000
_cell.length_c   1.000
_cell.angle_alpha   90.00
_cell.angle_beta   90.00
_cell.angle_gamma   90.00
#
_symmetry.space_group_name_H-M   'P 1'
#
loop_
_entity.id
_entity.type
_entity.pdbx_description
1 polymer ?
#
loop_
_entity_poly.entity_id
_entity_poly.type
_entity_poly.pdbx_seq_one_letter_code
_entity_poly.pdbx_strand_id
1 'polypeptide(L)'
;MLGPVLIEQSARRSIKRLHKMYGAPALAAAAQLPALSAALDQHAAAVRDILEFGVDPDHGTPPVVLLTAYARGLLDQARETAPAPLGPEDSPPGPPGVPVDTAGWSEADWMVLRLAAVCVCAAPHLT
;
A
#
# COMPACT_ATOMS: atom_id res chain seq x y z
N MET A 1 16.87 -14.69 -20.18
CA MET A 1 16.23 -14.58 -18.86
C MET A 1 15.14 -13.52 -18.91
N LEU A 2 13.87 -13.92 -19.07
CA LEU A 2 12.70 -13.01 -19.11
C LEU A 2 12.00 -12.88 -17.74
N GLY A 3 12.24 -13.81 -16.83
CA GLY A 3 11.55 -13.91 -15.53
C GLY A 3 11.65 -12.65 -14.66
N PRO A 4 12.86 -12.11 -14.38
CA PRO A 4 13.01 -10.94 -13.51
C PRO A 4 12.30 -9.69 -14.05
N VAL A 5 12.40 -9.45 -15.36
CA VAL A 5 11.76 -8.31 -16.03
C VAL A 5 10.23 -8.42 -15.96
N LEU A 6 9.67 -9.61 -16.16
CA LEU A 6 8.22 -9.84 -16.07
C LEU A 6 7.69 -9.65 -14.63
N ILE A 7 8.47 -10.08 -13.62
CA ILE A 7 8.13 -9.86 -12.20
C ILE A 7 8.08 -8.37 -11.91
N GLU A 8 9.09 -7.61 -12.31
CA GLU A 8 9.13 -6.16 -12.10
C GLU A 8 7.98 -5.43 -12.81
N GLN A 9 7.67 -5.80 -14.06
CA GLN A 9 6.53 -5.23 -14.79
C GLN A 9 5.18 -5.56 -14.13
N SER A 10 5.03 -6.77 -13.59
CA SER A 10 3.86 -7.17 -12.82
C SER A 10 3.74 -6.34 -11.53
N ALA A 11 4.85 -6.18 -10.81
CA ALA A 11 4.94 -5.36 -9.60
C ALA A 11 4.52 -3.90 -9.87
N ARG A 12 5.10 -3.28 -10.91
CA ARG A 12 4.74 -1.92 -11.35
C ARG A 12 3.25 -1.79 -11.68
N ARG A 13 2.65 -2.76 -12.38
CA ARG A 13 1.20 -2.75 -12.66
C ARG A 13 0.36 -2.84 -11.38
N SER A 14 0.77 -3.67 -10.43
CA SER A 14 0.09 -3.80 -9.13
C SER A 14 0.16 -2.53 -8.31
N ILE A 15 1.35 -1.93 -8.18
CA ILE A 15 1.51 -0.64 -7.48
C ILE A 15 0.73 0.47 -8.18
N LYS A 16 0.70 0.55 -9.52
CA LYS A 16 -0.10 1.57 -10.22
C LYS A 16 -1.59 1.47 -9.88
N ARG A 17 -2.13 0.25 -9.76
CA ARG A 17 -3.51 0.04 -9.30
C ARG A 17 -3.69 0.47 -7.85
N LEU A 18 -2.77 0.09 -6.98
CA LEU A 18 -2.81 0.47 -5.57
C LEU A 18 -2.73 1.99 -5.38
N HIS A 19 -1.86 2.66 -6.14
CA HIS A 19 -1.71 4.11 -6.15
C HIS A 19 -3.00 4.79 -6.60
N LYS A 20 -3.71 4.26 -7.60
CA LYS A 20 -5.02 4.80 -8.00
C LYS A 20 -6.07 4.69 -6.88
N MET A 21 -6.04 3.60 -6.11
CA MET A 21 -7.03 3.34 -5.05
C MET A 21 -6.71 4.08 -3.75
N TYR A 22 -5.46 4.03 -3.28
CA TYR A 22 -5.07 4.54 -1.97
C TYR A 22 -4.11 5.74 -2.07
N GLY A 23 -3.12 5.67 -2.94
CA GLY A 23 -2.06 6.69 -3.01
C GLY A 23 -2.53 8.08 -3.46
N ALA A 24 -3.16 8.17 -4.63
CA ALA A 24 -3.59 9.43 -5.20
C ALA A 24 -4.67 10.14 -4.36
N PRO A 25 -5.73 9.46 -3.86
CA PRO A 25 -6.69 10.11 -2.98
C PRO A 25 -6.08 10.55 -1.64
N ALA A 26 -5.18 9.76 -1.04
CA ALA A 26 -4.49 10.13 0.19
C ALA A 26 -3.65 11.41 0.00
N LEU A 27 -2.88 11.49 -1.10
CA LEU A 27 -2.06 12.66 -1.40
C LEU A 27 -2.91 13.91 -1.66
N ALA A 28 -4.05 13.76 -2.33
CA ALA A 28 -4.99 14.86 -2.55
C ALA A 28 -5.61 15.37 -1.24
N ALA A 29 -5.92 14.47 -0.30
CA ALA A 29 -6.39 14.84 1.04
C ALA A 29 -5.26 15.45 1.88
N ALA A 30 -4.04 14.91 1.82
CA ALA A 30 -2.89 15.39 2.58
C ALA A 30 -2.48 16.81 2.19
N ALA A 31 -2.70 17.21 0.94
CA ALA A 31 -2.51 18.59 0.49
C ALA A 31 -3.42 19.59 1.23
N GLN A 32 -4.52 19.14 1.83
CA GLN A 32 -5.48 19.94 2.59
C GLN A 32 -5.39 19.71 4.10
N LEU A 33 -4.74 18.63 4.54
CA LEU A 33 -4.68 18.18 5.93
C LEU A 33 -3.22 17.96 6.35
N PRO A 34 -2.56 18.95 6.99
CA PRO A 34 -1.17 18.82 7.44
C PRO A 34 -0.93 17.61 8.37
N ALA A 35 -1.90 17.29 9.23
CA ALA A 35 -1.82 16.12 10.11
C ALA A 35 -1.78 14.80 9.33
N LEU A 36 -2.54 14.69 8.24
CA LEU A 36 -2.51 13.52 7.36
C LEU A 36 -1.18 13.42 6.61
N SER A 37 -0.63 14.55 6.15
CA SER A 37 0.70 14.57 5.54
C SER A 37 1.76 14.02 6.50
N ALA A 38 1.75 14.46 7.76
CA ALA A 38 2.66 13.96 8.78
C ALA A 38 2.48 12.46 9.06
N ALA A 39 1.23 11.98 9.11
CA ALA A 39 0.94 10.57 9.29
C ALA A 39 1.45 9.72 8.10
N LEU A 40 1.25 10.17 6.86
CA LEU A 40 1.78 9.49 5.68
C LEU A 40 3.31 9.44 5.69
N ASP A 41 3.99 10.53 6.08
CA ASP A 41 5.44 10.56 6.20
C ASP A 41 5.96 9.57 7.25
N GLN A 42 5.30 9.49 8.41
CA GLN A 42 5.63 8.52 9.45
C GLN A 42 5.45 7.08 8.96
N HIS A 43 4.34 6.78 8.29
CA HIS A 43 4.11 5.46 7.72
C HIS A 43 5.11 5.13 6.61
N ALA A 44 5.48 6.11 5.77
CA ALA A 44 6.48 5.94 4.72
C ALA A 44 7.90 5.72 5.28
N ALA A 45 8.25 6.37 6.39
CA ALA A 45 9.47 6.06 7.13
C ALA A 45 9.46 4.60 7.62
N ALA A 46 8.39 4.18 8.28
CA ALA A 46 8.28 2.82 8.77
C ALA A 46 8.26 1.75 7.64
N VAL A 47 7.74 2.06 6.45
CA VAL A 47 7.86 1.17 5.28
C VAL A 47 9.32 1.04 4.84
N ARG A 48 10.05 2.15 4.74
CA ARG A 48 11.47 2.14 4.36
C ARG A 48 12.30 1.36 5.37
N ASP A 49 12.07 1.54 6.66
CA ASP A 49 12.78 0.82 7.72
C ASP A 49 12.52 -0.69 7.66
N ILE A 50 11.27 -1.10 7.39
CA ILE A 50 10.93 -2.52 7.21
C ILE A 50 11.66 -3.10 5.99
N LEU A 51 11.74 -2.36 4.88
CA LEU A 51 12.42 -2.85 3.68
C LEU A 51 13.95 -2.89 3.83
N GLU A 52 14.53 -1.96 4.59
CA GLU A 52 15.96 -1.88 4.85
C GLU A 52 16.43 -2.93 5.86
N PHE A 53 15.66 -3.16 6.92
CA PHE A 53 16.10 -3.97 8.07
C PHE A 53 15.26 -5.23 8.32
N GLY A 54 14.05 -5.30 7.78
CA GLY A 54 13.08 -6.37 8.04
C GLY A 54 12.98 -7.41 6.92
N VAL A 55 13.70 -7.23 5.83
CA VAL A 55 13.75 -8.17 4.70
C VAL A 55 15.22 -8.49 4.42
N ASP A 56 15.54 -9.76 4.18
CA ASP A 56 16.82 -10.18 3.61
C ASP A 56 16.59 -10.50 2.12
N PRO A 57 16.51 -9.48 1.24
CA PRO A 57 16.26 -9.72 -0.16
C PRO A 57 17.51 -10.33 -0.81
N ASP A 58 17.32 -11.26 -1.75
CA ASP A 58 18.38 -11.63 -2.67
C ASP A 58 19.01 -10.37 -3.27
N HIS A 59 20.34 -10.32 -3.27
CA HIS A 59 21.11 -9.17 -3.74
C HIS A 59 20.66 -8.78 -5.15
N GLY A 60 19.98 -7.63 -5.28
CA GLY A 60 19.51 -7.10 -6.57
C GLY A 60 17.99 -7.18 -6.82
N THR A 61 17.17 -7.59 -5.84
CA THR A 61 15.71 -7.50 -5.98
C THR A 61 15.26 -6.05 -6.16
N PRO A 62 14.52 -5.69 -7.24
CA PRO A 62 14.10 -4.31 -7.46
C PRO A 62 13.20 -3.78 -6.34
N PRO A 63 13.35 -2.53 -5.88
CA PRO A 63 12.55 -1.96 -4.77
C PRO A 63 11.04 -2.06 -5.00
N VAL A 64 10.56 -1.90 -6.24
CA VAL A 64 9.13 -2.00 -6.58
C VAL A 64 8.57 -3.41 -6.35
N VAL A 65 9.40 -4.44 -6.48
CA VAL A 65 9.01 -5.84 -6.20
C VAL A 65 8.82 -6.03 -4.70
N LEU A 66 9.75 -5.52 -3.88
CA LEU A 66 9.67 -5.58 -2.42
C LEU A 66 8.45 -4.80 -1.89
N LEU A 67 8.24 -3.58 -2.39
CA LEU A 67 7.07 -2.75 -2.05
C LEU A 67 5.75 -3.44 -2.42
N THR A 68 5.71 -4.11 -3.58
CA THR A 68 4.52 -4.86 -4.01
C THR A 68 4.25 -6.07 -3.11
N ALA A 69 5.30 -6.81 -2.75
CA ALA A 69 5.19 -7.96 -1.87
C ALA A 69 4.70 -7.53 -0.48
N TYR A 70 5.25 -6.44 0.07
CA TYR A 70 4.83 -5.87 1.33
C TYR A 70 3.35 -5.42 1.30
N ALA A 71 2.93 -4.67 0.27
CA ALA A 71 1.53 -4.28 0.10
C ALA A 71 0.58 -5.48 -0.02
N ARG A 72 1.01 -6.56 -0.67
CA ARG A 72 0.24 -7.80 -0.75
C ARG A 72 0.07 -8.43 0.62
N GLY A 73 1.14 -8.51 1.42
CA GLY A 73 1.07 -8.99 2.80
C GLY A 73 0.08 -8.20 3.66
N LEU A 74 0.06 -6.87 3.52
CA LEU A 74 -0.93 -6.02 4.20
C LEU A 74 -2.37 -6.32 3.77
N LEU A 75 -2.61 -6.51 2.47
CA LEU A 75 -3.93 -6.84 1.95
C LEU A 75 -4.39 -8.25 2.37
N ASP A 76 -3.47 -9.21 2.41
CA ASP A 76 -3.75 -10.56 2.86
C ASP A 76 -4.03 -10.57 4.39
N GLN A 77 -3.24 -9.85 5.19
CA GLN A 77 -3.53 -9.63 6.61
C GLN A 77 -4.90 -8.99 6.83
N ALA A 78 -5.24 -7.95 6.06
CA ALA A 78 -6.54 -7.29 6.18
C ALA A 78 -7.72 -8.24 5.92
N ARG A 79 -7.57 -9.18 4.97
CA ARG A 79 -8.57 -10.22 4.69
C ARG A 79 -8.70 -11.22 5.83
N GLU A 80 -7.58 -11.63 6.42
CA GLU A 80 -7.58 -12.58 7.55
C GLU A 80 -8.22 -11.98 8.80
N THR A 81 -8.04 -10.67 9.03
CA THR A 81 -8.58 -9.98 10.21
C THR A 81 -9.95 -9.36 10.00
N ALA A 82 -10.48 -9.39 8.77
CA ALA A 82 -11.78 -8.80 8.49
C ALA A 82 -12.89 -9.60 9.18
N PRO A 83 -13.91 -8.92 9.74
CA PRO A 83 -15.11 -9.60 10.23
C PRO A 83 -15.73 -10.45 9.11
N ALA A 84 -16.29 -11.60 9.48
CA ALA A 84 -17.04 -12.43 8.53
C ALA A 84 -18.08 -11.56 7.79
N PRO A 85 -18.17 -11.65 6.46
CA PRO A 85 -19.08 -10.80 5.70
C PRO A 85 -20.52 -11.06 6.14
N LEU A 86 -21.30 -9.99 6.30
CA LEU A 86 -22.76 -10.05 6.53
C LEU A 86 -23.55 -10.45 5.26
N GLY A 87 -22.86 -10.94 4.21
CA GLY A 87 -23.42 -11.40 2.94
C GLY A 87 -23.48 -12.93 2.88
N PRO A 88 -23.68 -13.56 1.71
CA PRO A 88 -23.62 -15.02 1.61
C PRO A 88 -22.28 -15.50 2.19
N GLU A 89 -22.36 -16.50 3.09
CA GLU A 89 -21.29 -16.99 3.98
C GLU A 89 -19.93 -17.25 3.31
N ASP A 90 -19.90 -17.38 1.98
CA ASP A 90 -18.71 -17.69 1.17
C ASP A 90 -18.04 -16.47 0.49
N SER A 91 -18.52 -15.24 0.70
CA SER A 91 -17.86 -14.08 0.09
C SER A 91 -16.54 -13.79 0.80
N PRO A 92 -15.39 -13.77 0.14
CA PRO A 92 -14.14 -13.38 0.80
C PRO A 92 -14.22 -11.90 1.23
N PRO A 93 -13.70 -11.54 2.41
CA PRO A 93 -13.64 -10.15 2.82
C PRO A 93 -12.87 -9.31 1.79
N GLY A 94 -13.42 -8.14 1.48
CA GLY A 94 -12.81 -7.19 0.55
C GLY A 94 -11.55 -6.54 1.10
N PRO A 95 -10.78 -5.82 0.26
CA PRO A 95 -9.69 -4.98 0.76
C PRO A 95 -10.22 -3.88 1.70
N PRO A 96 -9.37 -3.26 2.53
CA PRO A 96 -9.77 -2.14 3.38
C PRO A 96 -10.53 -1.07 2.60
N GLY A 97 -11.64 -0.59 3.15
CA GLY A 97 -12.44 0.47 2.55
C GLY A 97 -11.58 1.71 2.27
N VAL A 98 -11.70 2.25 1.06
CA VAL A 98 -11.00 3.48 0.67
C VAL A 98 -11.85 4.68 1.12
N PRO A 99 -11.31 5.60 1.93
CA PRO A 99 -12.03 6.83 2.25
C PRO A 99 -12.36 7.65 0.99
N VAL A 100 -13.61 8.09 0.89
CA VAL A 100 -14.13 8.79 -0.30
C VAL A 100 -13.91 10.30 -0.26
N ASP A 101 -13.70 10.86 0.94
CA ASP A 101 -13.57 12.30 1.17
C ASP A 101 -12.47 12.62 2.21
N THR A 102 -12.22 13.91 2.37
CA THR A 102 -11.16 14.43 3.25
C THR A 102 -11.40 14.10 4.72
N ALA A 103 -12.66 14.09 5.17
CA ALA A 103 -13.01 13.71 6.53
C ALA A 103 -12.68 12.24 6.81
N GLY A 104 -13.08 11.34 5.91
CA GLY A 104 -12.75 9.92 6.03
C GLY A 104 -11.24 9.65 5.98
N TRP A 105 -10.47 10.45 5.24
CA TRP A 105 -8.99 10.34 5.24
C TRP A 105 -8.37 10.79 6.57
N SER A 106 -8.99 11.73 7.29
CA SER A 106 -8.52 12.16 8.62
C SER A 106 -8.72 11.10 9.70
N GLU A 107 -9.69 10.19 9.49
CA GLU A 107 -10.03 9.09 10.39
C GLU A 107 -9.55 7.72 9.85
N ALA A 108 -8.75 7.73 8.79
CA ALA A 108 -8.31 6.51 8.12
C ALA A 108 -7.49 5.62 9.07
N ASP A 109 -7.83 4.32 9.10
CA ASP A 109 -7.11 3.33 9.89
C ASP A 109 -5.65 3.18 9.41
N TRP A 110 -4.78 2.74 10.32
CA TRP A 110 -3.35 2.55 10.07
C TRP A 110 -3.06 1.69 8.83
N MET A 111 -3.90 0.70 8.50
CA MET A 111 -3.73 -0.17 7.34
C MET A 111 -3.92 0.61 6.03
N VAL A 112 -4.96 1.47 5.97
CA VAL A 112 -5.24 2.34 4.82
C VAL A 112 -4.09 3.35 4.66
N LEU A 113 -3.63 3.95 5.75
CA LEU A 113 -2.49 4.87 5.74
C LEU A 113 -1.19 4.16 5.32
N ARG A 114 -0.98 2.92 5.75
CA ARG A 114 0.19 2.13 5.35
C ARG A 114 0.18 1.78 3.86
N LEU A 115 -0.97 1.40 3.30
CA LEU A 115 -1.11 1.14 1.86
C LEU A 115 -0.87 2.41 1.02
N ALA A 116 -1.37 3.57 1.48
CA ALA A 116 -1.08 4.86 0.86
C ALA A 116 0.42 5.20 0.93
N ALA A 117 1.05 4.99 2.08
CA ALA A 117 2.49 5.23 2.28
C ALA A 117 3.37 4.34 1.39
N VAL A 118 3.01 3.07 1.17
CA VAL A 118 3.69 2.21 0.19
C VAL A 118 3.68 2.85 -1.20
N CYS A 119 2.57 3.47 -1.59
CA CYS A 119 2.46 4.16 -2.88
C CYS A 119 3.34 5.41 -2.96
N VAL A 120 3.52 6.14 -1.84
CA VAL A 120 4.47 7.26 -1.73
C VAL A 120 5.91 6.77 -1.92
N CYS A 121 6.30 5.70 -1.22
CA CYS A 121 7.62 5.08 -1.37
C CYS A 121 7.86 4.54 -2.79
N ALA A 122 6.80 4.07 -3.46
CA ALA A 122 6.92 3.49 -4.79
C ALA A 122 6.98 4.53 -5.93
N ALA A 123 6.54 5.77 -5.69
CA ALA A 123 6.43 6.79 -6.74
C ALA A 123 7.74 7.02 -7.53
N PRO A 124 8.94 7.09 -6.90
CA PRO A 124 10.21 7.22 -7.62
C PRO A 124 10.56 6.01 -8.50
N HIS A 125 9.87 4.88 -8.32
CA HIS A 125 10.11 3.62 -9.04
C HIS A 125 9.02 3.32 -10.09
N LEU A 126 8.13 4.27 -10.39
CA LEU A 126 7.04 4.08 -11.38
C LEU A 126 7.32 4.73 -12.74
N THR A 127 8.38 5.54 -12.83
CA THR A 127 8.93 6.09 -14.07
C THR A 127 9.64 5.04 -14.90
#